data_AF-A0A522K780-F1
#
_entry.id   AF-A0A522K780-F1
#
_cell.length_a   1.000
_cell.length_b   1.000
_cell.length_c   1.000
_cell.angle_alpha   90.00
_cell.angle_beta   90.00
_cell.angle_gamma   90.00
#
_symmetry.space_group_name_H-M   'P 1'
#
loop_
_entity.id
_entity.type
_entity.pdbx_description
1 polymer ?
#
loop_
_entity_poly.entity_id
_entity_poly.type
_entity_poly.pdbx_seq_one_letter_code
_entity_poly.pdbx_strand_id
1 'polypeptide(L)'
;MMAYNTSRRVGPGALFSAMLAAIQWRLLLLWLLCLLLPVAVVALPLWRTLAGLLDHSVHSAQWAQHFSASMFGDTMMTLSGHAAWFGATALLGVVLTLLLSPFLDGMMIGSGRAGRTLGFGALLQNGWIEYGRMFRVMLWSLVPYAVVLVVAGAGSHLADKHAAEAVLQSQADAWAHGANWVLLVVFVLAQAIVESMRAAFIADPELRSATRAFGRGILQLLRRPLGTLLFYLVVSVIGLLIFGALGLARIHTTAVDGGFLLALLLGQLMVLVVGWMRLARLFALAAVSRAWRAGRRSSGFASAR
;
A
#
# COMPACT_ATOMS: atom_id res chain seq x y z
N MET A 1 -29.46 21.92 33.85
CA MET A 1 -28.78 20.64 34.14
C MET A 1 -29.02 19.67 32.99
N MET A 2 -28.00 19.41 32.17
CA MET A 2 -27.57 18.09 31.66
C MET A 2 -26.65 18.33 30.47
N ALA A 3 -25.37 18.12 30.74
CA ALA A 3 -24.30 18.09 29.76
C ALA A 3 -24.45 16.82 28.91
N TYR A 4 -24.74 16.97 27.62
CA TYR A 4 -24.35 15.96 26.65
C TYR A 4 -22.91 16.27 26.25
N ASN A 5 -22.02 15.68 27.04
CA ASN A 5 -20.61 15.56 26.78
C ASN A 5 -20.45 14.62 25.57
N THR A 6 -20.78 15.11 24.37
CA THR A 6 -20.60 14.36 23.13
C THR A 6 -19.10 14.33 22.88
N SER A 7 -18.45 13.35 23.50
CA SER A 7 -17.14 12.86 23.09
C SER A 7 -17.22 12.72 21.56
N ARG A 8 -16.61 13.65 20.83
CA ARG A 8 -16.59 13.67 19.35
C ARG A 8 -15.85 12.43 18.88
N ARG A 9 -16.52 11.27 18.94
CA ARG A 9 -16.09 10.03 18.32
C ARG A 9 -16.26 10.24 16.83
N VAL A 10 -15.20 9.95 16.09
CA VAL A 10 -15.27 9.88 14.63
C VAL A 10 -16.21 8.74 14.30
N GLY A 11 -17.43 9.08 13.88
CA GLY A 11 -18.46 8.11 13.56
C GLY A 11 -18.21 7.43 12.20
N PRO A 12 -18.97 6.37 11.88
CA PRO A 12 -18.85 5.68 10.59
C PRO A 12 -19.06 6.61 9.39
N GLY A 13 -19.90 7.65 9.52
CA GLY A 13 -20.09 8.65 8.45
C GLY A 13 -18.80 9.39 8.04
N ALA A 14 -17.84 9.56 8.96
CA ALA A 14 -16.54 10.17 8.64
C ALA A 14 -15.59 9.19 7.93
N LEU A 15 -15.78 7.88 8.11
CA LEU A 15 -15.07 6.85 7.36
C LEU A 15 -15.55 6.84 5.91
N PHE A 16 -16.87 6.76 5.69
CA PHE A 16 -17.45 6.76 4.36
C PHE A 16 -17.17 8.05 3.59
N SER A 17 -17.25 9.22 4.26
CA SER A 17 -16.92 10.48 3.60
C SER A 17 -15.44 10.57 3.23
N ALA A 18 -14.52 10.00 4.03
CA ALA A 18 -13.11 9.91 3.68
C ALA A 18 -12.86 8.98 2.47
N MET A 19 -13.58 7.85 2.41
CA MET A 19 -13.52 6.92 1.28
C MET A 19 -14.03 7.55 -0.02
N LEU A 20 -15.13 8.31 0.04
CA LEU A 20 -15.66 9.03 -1.11
C LEU A 20 -14.77 10.20 -1.52
N ALA A 21 -14.24 10.96 -0.55
CA ALA A 21 -13.30 12.05 -0.80
C ALA A 21 -11.98 11.59 -1.42
N ALA A 22 -11.63 10.31 -1.25
CA ALA A 22 -10.47 9.66 -1.87
C ALA A 22 -10.68 9.33 -3.36
N ILE A 23 -11.91 9.40 -3.87
CA ILE A 23 -12.22 9.20 -5.31
C ILE A 23 -11.88 10.50 -6.07
N GLN A 24 -10.59 10.82 -6.14
CA GLN A 24 -10.09 11.96 -6.90
C GLN A 24 -9.52 11.45 -8.22
N TRP A 25 -10.35 11.38 -9.26
CA TRP A 25 -9.95 10.78 -10.54
C TRP A 25 -8.66 11.37 -11.12
N ARG A 26 -8.41 12.68 -10.95
CA ARG A 26 -7.19 13.35 -11.45
C ARG A 26 -5.94 12.83 -10.73
N LEU A 27 -6.04 12.64 -9.42
CA LEU A 27 -4.95 12.09 -8.61
C LEU A 27 -4.74 10.60 -8.89
N LEU A 28 -5.84 9.85 -9.03
CA LEU A 28 -5.79 8.43 -9.40
C LEU A 28 -5.22 8.21 -10.80
N LEU A 29 -5.49 9.11 -11.75
CA LEU A 29 -4.91 9.09 -13.09
C LEU A 29 -3.41 9.40 -13.04
N LEU A 30 -2.98 10.41 -12.28
CA LEU A 30 -1.54 10.69 -12.09
C LEU A 30 -0.83 9.53 -11.36
N TRP A 31 -1.49 8.93 -10.38
CA TRP A 31 -1.00 7.73 -9.70
C TRP A 31 -0.76 6.59 -10.68
N LEU A 32 -1.74 6.31 -11.54
CA LEU A 32 -1.65 5.31 -12.60
C LEU A 32 -0.48 5.61 -13.55
N LEU A 33 -0.41 6.84 -14.06
CA LEU A 33 0.63 7.27 -15.01
C LEU A 33 2.04 7.18 -14.40
N CYS A 34 2.21 7.59 -13.14
CA CYS A 34 3.50 7.47 -12.46
C CYS A 34 3.90 6.00 -12.27
N LEU A 35 2.98 5.12 -11.87
CA LEU A 35 3.28 3.70 -11.67
C LEU A 35 3.42 2.91 -12.98
N LEU A 36 2.90 3.43 -14.10
CA LEU A 36 3.17 2.86 -15.42
C LEU A 36 4.64 2.98 -15.82
N LEU A 37 5.40 3.97 -15.31
CA LEU A 37 6.83 4.12 -15.61
C LEU A 37 7.68 2.92 -15.15
N PRO A 38 7.69 2.54 -13.85
CA PRO A 38 8.45 1.37 -13.39
C PRO A 38 7.93 0.07 -14.01
N VAL A 39 6.61 -0.04 -14.23
CA VAL A 39 6.05 -1.20 -14.93
C VAL A 39 6.58 -1.27 -16.36
N ALA A 40 6.62 -0.18 -17.11
CA ALA A 40 7.13 -0.16 -18.48
C ALA A 40 8.61 -0.55 -18.53
N VAL A 41 9.43 -0.10 -17.57
CA VAL A 41 10.86 -0.44 -17.51
C VAL A 41 11.08 -1.94 -17.31
N VAL A 42 10.22 -2.62 -16.56
CA VAL A 42 10.33 -4.08 -16.32
C VAL A 42 9.61 -4.90 -17.39
N ALA A 43 8.41 -4.46 -17.79
CA ALA A 43 7.52 -5.22 -18.64
C ALA A 43 7.90 -5.15 -20.12
N LEU A 44 8.36 -3.99 -20.64
CA LEU A 44 8.73 -3.88 -22.05
C LEU A 44 9.89 -4.78 -22.44
N PRO A 45 10.99 -4.88 -21.66
CA PRO A 45 12.08 -5.77 -22.01
C PRO A 45 11.66 -7.23 -21.94
N LEU A 46 10.90 -7.61 -20.90
CA LEU A 46 10.33 -8.95 -20.76
C LEU A 46 9.39 -9.30 -21.94
N TRP A 47 8.54 -8.35 -22.34
CA TRP A 47 7.67 -8.51 -23.50
C TRP A 47 8.47 -8.76 -24.77
N ARG A 48 9.54 -7.99 -25.01
CA ARG A 48 10.39 -8.16 -26.21
C ARG A 48 11.10 -9.51 -26.22
N THR A 49 11.60 -9.97 -25.07
CA THR A 49 12.22 -11.30 -25.00
C THR A 49 11.20 -12.41 -25.24
N LEU A 50 10.00 -12.28 -24.69
CA LEU A 50 8.93 -13.24 -24.93
C LEU A 50 8.47 -13.21 -26.39
N ALA A 51 8.29 -12.03 -26.99
CA ALA A 51 7.96 -11.88 -28.41
C ALA A 51 9.01 -12.56 -29.31
N GLY A 52 10.30 -12.36 -29.01
CA GLY A 52 11.39 -13.01 -29.74
C GLY A 52 11.32 -14.55 -29.69
N LEU A 53 10.90 -15.12 -28.56
CA LEU A 53 10.79 -16.57 -28.36
C LEU A 53 9.48 -17.15 -28.91
N LEU A 54 8.38 -16.41 -28.77
CA LEU A 54 7.03 -16.92 -28.97
C LEU A 54 6.44 -16.55 -30.34
N ASP A 55 6.75 -15.37 -30.88
CA ASP A 55 6.12 -14.88 -32.13
C ASP A 55 6.63 -15.63 -33.37
N HIS A 56 7.84 -16.21 -33.30
CA HIS A 56 8.45 -16.96 -34.39
C HIS A 56 8.22 -18.47 -34.28
N SER A 57 7.53 -18.93 -33.23
CA SER A 57 7.20 -20.34 -33.04
C SER A 57 6.06 -20.75 -33.97
N VAL A 58 6.22 -21.89 -34.65
CA VAL A 58 5.17 -22.51 -35.49
C VAL A 58 3.91 -22.83 -34.66
N HIS A 59 4.06 -22.99 -33.34
CA HIS A 59 2.97 -23.31 -32.41
C HIS A 59 2.37 -22.07 -31.71
N SER A 60 2.70 -20.85 -32.10
CA SER A 60 2.25 -19.61 -31.45
C SER A 60 0.72 -19.52 -31.28
N ALA A 61 -0.06 -19.94 -32.29
CA ALA A 61 -1.52 -19.98 -32.22
C ALA A 61 -2.05 -21.02 -31.20
N GLN A 62 -1.37 -22.17 -31.08
CA GLN A 62 -1.71 -23.18 -30.06
C GLN A 62 -1.32 -22.71 -28.66
N TRP A 63 -0.20 -21.99 -28.52
CA TRP A 63 0.26 -21.42 -27.24
C TRP A 63 -0.70 -20.38 -26.69
N ALA A 64 -1.31 -19.58 -27.57
CA ALA A 64 -2.31 -18.59 -27.17
C ALA A 64 -3.61 -19.22 -26.63
N GLN A 65 -3.92 -20.46 -27.04
CA GLN A 65 -5.11 -21.17 -26.62
C GLN A 65 -4.86 -22.07 -25.39
N HIS A 66 -3.72 -22.78 -25.36
CA HIS A 66 -3.39 -23.76 -24.33
C HIS A 66 -1.91 -23.67 -23.96
N PHE A 67 -1.62 -23.05 -22.82
CA PHE A 67 -0.27 -22.94 -22.29
C PHE A 67 0.02 -24.13 -21.36
N SER A 68 0.86 -25.08 -21.80
CA SER A 68 1.16 -26.30 -21.04
C SER A 68 2.35 -26.13 -20.08
N ALA A 69 2.42 -27.00 -19.07
CA ALA A 69 3.51 -26.98 -18.07
C ALA A 69 4.90 -27.26 -18.68
N SER A 70 4.98 -28.10 -19.73
CA SER A 70 6.23 -28.36 -20.44
C SER A 70 6.71 -27.14 -21.23
N MET A 71 5.79 -26.45 -21.92
CA MET A 71 6.09 -25.21 -22.66
C MET A 71 6.58 -24.09 -21.73
N PHE A 72 6.02 -24.01 -20.51
CA PHE A 72 6.51 -23.10 -19.48
C PHE A 72 7.95 -23.43 -19.07
N GLY A 73 8.27 -24.72 -18.88
CA GLY A 73 9.61 -25.18 -18.52
C GLY A 73 10.67 -24.78 -19.55
N ASP A 74 10.39 -25.00 -20.83
CA ASP A 74 11.31 -24.65 -21.93
C ASP A 74 11.54 -23.13 -22.01
N THR A 75 10.45 -22.35 -21.85
CA THR A 75 10.51 -20.90 -21.83
C THR A 75 11.34 -20.40 -20.64
N MET A 76 11.14 -21.00 -19.46
CA MET A 76 11.85 -20.62 -18.23
C MET A 76 13.34 -21.01 -18.27
N MET A 77 13.67 -22.17 -18.85
CA MET A 77 15.07 -22.59 -19.05
C MET A 77 15.80 -21.62 -19.98
N THR A 78 15.14 -21.15 -21.03
CA THR A 78 15.71 -20.16 -21.96
C THR A 78 15.86 -18.78 -21.32
N LEU A 79 14.89 -18.35 -20.51
CA LEU A 79 14.94 -17.10 -19.74
C LEU A 79 16.03 -17.12 -18.66
N SER A 80 16.35 -18.30 -18.10
CA SER A 80 17.37 -18.45 -17.05
C SER A 80 18.77 -18.00 -17.50
N GLY A 81 19.09 -18.16 -18.79
CA GLY A 81 20.34 -17.66 -19.37
C GLY A 81 20.48 -16.13 -19.35
N HIS A 82 19.39 -15.41 -19.13
CA HIS A 82 19.33 -13.94 -19.07
C HIS A 82 18.98 -13.42 -17.66
N ALA A 83 19.07 -14.26 -16.62
CA ALA A 83 18.62 -13.94 -15.27
C ALA A 83 19.25 -12.66 -14.68
N ALA A 84 20.52 -12.39 -14.95
CA ALA A 84 21.20 -11.18 -14.48
C ALA A 84 20.56 -9.89 -15.02
N TRP A 85 20.11 -9.90 -16.28
CA TRP A 85 19.46 -8.76 -16.91
C TRP A 85 18.03 -8.54 -16.39
N PHE A 86 17.28 -9.62 -16.16
CA PHE A 86 15.99 -9.53 -15.48
C PHE A 86 16.12 -9.02 -14.05
N GLY A 87 17.15 -9.47 -13.31
CA GLY A 87 17.47 -8.95 -11.99
C GLY A 87 17.76 -7.45 -12.01
N ALA A 88 18.54 -6.97 -12.98
CA ALA A 88 18.86 -5.55 -13.11
C ALA A 88 17.63 -4.68 -13.45
N THR A 89 16.79 -5.12 -14.39
CA THR A 89 15.55 -4.41 -14.76
C THR A 89 14.54 -4.40 -13.62
N ALA A 90 14.38 -5.51 -12.91
CA ALA A 90 13.55 -5.60 -11.70
C ALA A 90 14.05 -4.65 -10.61
N LEU A 91 15.36 -4.62 -10.33
CA LEU A 91 15.96 -3.71 -9.37
C LEU A 91 15.71 -2.24 -9.75
N LEU A 92 15.89 -1.90 -11.03
CA LEU A 92 15.62 -0.55 -11.53
C LEU A 92 14.14 -0.18 -11.33
N GLY A 93 13.20 -1.10 -11.63
CA GLY A 93 11.77 -0.90 -11.39
C GLY A 93 11.45 -0.63 -9.91
N VAL A 94 12.11 -1.34 -9.00
CA VAL A 94 12.00 -1.11 -7.55
C VAL A 94 12.54 0.26 -7.17
N VAL A 95 13.75 0.63 -7.63
CA VAL A 95 14.37 1.94 -7.35
C VAL A 95 13.48 3.07 -7.87
N LEU A 96 12.96 2.96 -9.09
CA LEU A 96 12.09 3.96 -9.68
C LEU A 96 10.76 4.09 -8.90
N THR A 97 10.19 2.97 -8.47
CA THR A 97 8.99 2.97 -7.61
C THR A 97 9.27 3.66 -6.27
N LEU A 98 10.42 3.38 -5.66
CA LEU A 98 10.84 4.00 -4.41
C LEU A 98 11.03 5.51 -4.57
N LEU A 99 11.62 5.97 -5.67
CA LEU A 99 11.81 7.40 -5.97
C LEU A 99 10.51 8.12 -6.30
N LEU A 100 9.54 7.44 -6.94
CA LEU A 100 8.23 8.03 -7.23
C LEU A 100 7.31 8.06 -6.00
N SER A 101 7.54 7.20 -5.01
CA SER A 101 6.66 7.10 -3.84
C SER A 101 6.53 8.39 -3.00
N PRO A 102 7.59 9.18 -2.71
CA PRO A 102 7.48 10.43 -1.98
C PRO A 102 6.80 11.52 -2.79
N PHE A 103 6.98 11.51 -4.12
CA PHE A 103 6.29 12.42 -5.03
C PHE A 103 4.78 12.20 -4.96
N LEU A 104 4.34 10.95 -5.07
CA LEU A 104 2.93 10.57 -4.93
C LEU A 104 2.38 10.91 -3.54
N ASP A 105 3.12 10.60 -2.47
CA ASP A 105 2.74 10.96 -1.09
C ASP A 105 2.57 12.49 -0.91
N GLY A 106 3.40 13.30 -1.57
CA GLY A 106 3.28 14.76 -1.57
C GLY A 106 1.96 15.24 -2.19
N MET A 107 1.56 14.64 -3.31
CA MET A 107 0.28 14.94 -3.98
C MET A 107 -0.93 14.54 -3.11
N MET A 108 -0.84 13.39 -2.44
CA MET A 108 -1.87 12.91 -1.50
C MET A 108 -2.03 13.86 -0.30
N ILE A 109 -0.92 14.34 0.27
CA ILE A 109 -0.98 15.26 1.41
C ILE A 109 -1.50 16.63 1.00
N GLY A 110 -1.06 17.14 -0.16
CA GLY A 110 -1.57 18.39 -0.72
C GLY A 110 -3.08 18.36 -0.92
N SER A 111 -3.61 17.28 -1.51
CA SER A 111 -5.06 17.08 -1.70
C SER A 111 -5.81 16.94 -0.38
N GLY A 112 -5.27 16.20 0.58
CA GLY A 112 -5.86 16.06 1.91
C GLY A 112 -5.95 17.39 2.68
N ARG A 113 -4.96 18.28 2.53
CA ARG A 113 -4.94 19.61 3.16
C ARG A 113 -5.90 20.60 2.49
N ALA A 114 -5.97 20.57 1.17
CA ALA A 114 -6.79 21.50 0.41
C ALA A 114 -8.30 21.32 0.67
N GLY A 115 -8.73 20.12 1.08
CA GLY A 115 -10.13 19.81 1.36
C GLY A 115 -11.05 19.90 0.13
N ARG A 116 -10.47 20.05 -1.06
CA ARG A 116 -11.14 20.16 -2.36
C ARG A 116 -10.37 19.38 -3.43
N THR A 117 -11.01 19.07 -4.54
CA THR A 117 -10.36 18.46 -5.70
C THR A 117 -9.37 19.44 -6.34
N LEU A 118 -8.09 19.08 -6.37
CA LEU A 118 -7.03 19.92 -6.94
C LEU A 118 -6.89 19.76 -8.47
N GLY A 119 -6.35 20.80 -9.11
CA GLY A 119 -5.93 20.79 -10.50
C GLY A 119 -4.72 19.89 -10.78
N PHE A 120 -4.50 19.49 -12.04
CA PHE A 120 -3.27 18.74 -12.43
C PHE A 120 -2.01 19.50 -12.04
N GLY A 121 -1.90 20.79 -12.42
CA GLY A 121 -0.76 21.63 -12.07
C GLY A 121 -0.56 21.76 -10.56
N ALA A 122 -1.63 22.01 -9.82
CA ALA A 122 -1.56 22.11 -8.36
C ALA A 122 -1.17 20.76 -7.70
N LEU A 123 -1.62 19.63 -8.23
CA LEU A 123 -1.22 18.31 -7.75
C LEU A 123 0.28 18.09 -7.97
N LEU A 124 0.78 18.29 -9.19
CA LEU A 124 2.20 18.13 -9.52
C LEU A 124 3.09 19.07 -8.69
N GLN A 125 2.67 20.33 -8.54
CA GLN A 125 3.38 21.31 -7.71
C GLN A 125 3.45 20.87 -6.24
N ASN A 126 2.35 20.37 -5.67
CA ASN A 126 2.34 19.84 -4.31
C ASN A 126 3.23 18.60 -4.17
N GLY A 127 3.26 17.72 -5.18
CA GLY A 127 4.17 16.58 -5.24
C GLY A 127 5.64 17.02 -5.16
N TRP A 128 6.01 18.08 -5.89
CA TRP A 128 7.38 18.60 -5.90
C TRP A 128 7.76 19.33 -4.61
N ILE A 129 6.92 20.23 -4.13
CA ILE A 129 7.17 21.01 -2.91
C ILE A 129 7.36 20.07 -1.71
N GLU A 130 6.56 19.01 -1.63
CA GLU A 130 6.57 18.10 -0.48
C GLU A 130 7.51 16.91 -0.63
N TYR A 131 8.16 16.76 -1.78
CA TYR A 131 9.02 15.62 -2.11
C TYR A 131 10.10 15.39 -1.05
N GLY A 132 10.90 16.43 -0.75
CA GLY A 132 12.02 16.30 0.20
C GLY A 132 11.57 15.93 1.61
N ARG A 133 10.39 16.41 2.03
CA ARG A 133 9.83 16.06 3.35
C ARG A 133 9.31 14.63 3.38
N MET A 134 8.61 14.21 2.33
CA MET A 134 8.10 12.85 2.21
C MET A 134 9.21 11.83 2.00
N PHE A 135 10.31 12.20 1.37
CA PHE A 135 11.48 11.35 1.26
C PHE A 135 12.09 11.05 2.64
N ARG A 136 12.22 12.06 3.51
CA ARG A 136 12.65 11.84 4.90
C ARG A 136 11.66 10.96 5.68
N VAL A 137 10.36 11.13 5.46
CA VAL A 137 9.32 10.26 6.04
C VAL A 137 9.47 8.82 5.56
N MET A 138 9.75 8.60 4.28
CA MET A 138 10.03 7.27 3.72
C MET A 138 11.23 6.63 4.42
N LEU A 139 12.33 7.37 4.61
CA LEU A 139 13.49 6.87 5.36
C LEU A 139 13.14 6.51 6.81
N TRP A 140 12.36 7.36 7.49
CA TRP A 140 11.89 7.05 8.85
C TRP A 140 10.91 5.88 8.91
N SER A 141 10.17 5.61 7.83
CA SER A 141 9.28 4.45 7.75
C SER A 141 10.04 3.12 7.72
N LEU A 142 11.33 3.13 7.35
CA LEU A 142 12.17 1.94 7.42
C LEU A 142 12.31 1.41 8.85
N VAL A 143 12.22 2.27 9.87
CA VAL A 143 12.40 1.85 11.27
C VAL A 143 11.30 0.87 11.71
N PRO A 144 9.99 1.16 11.57
CA PRO A 144 8.94 0.16 11.81
C PRO A 144 9.10 -1.12 11.00
N TYR A 145 9.51 -1.03 9.73
CA TYR A 145 9.70 -2.23 8.91
C TYR A 145 10.92 -3.04 9.32
N ALA A 146 11.98 -2.41 9.81
CA ALA A 146 13.13 -3.12 10.39
C ALA A 146 12.70 -3.95 11.61
N VAL A 147 11.79 -3.43 12.45
CA VAL A 147 11.20 -4.20 13.56
C VAL A 147 10.43 -5.41 13.04
N VAL A 148 9.64 -5.28 11.98
CA VAL A 148 8.94 -6.41 11.34
C VAL A 148 9.93 -7.47 10.89
N LEU A 149 11.03 -7.09 10.24
CA LEU A 149 12.06 -8.03 9.76
C LEU A 149 12.75 -8.76 10.92
N VAL A 150 13.06 -8.05 12.01
CA VAL A 150 13.65 -8.67 13.22
C VAL A 150 12.66 -9.68 13.84
N VAL A 151 11.38 -9.31 13.94
CA VAL A 151 10.33 -10.20 14.46
C VAL A 151 10.13 -11.40 13.53
N ALA A 152 10.17 -11.22 12.22
CA ALA A 152 10.09 -12.31 11.25
C ALA A 152 11.26 -13.30 11.43
N GLY A 153 12.50 -12.80 11.46
CA GLY A 153 13.68 -13.65 11.63
C GLY A 153 13.71 -14.37 12.97
N ALA A 154 13.41 -13.67 14.07
CA ALA A 154 13.31 -14.27 15.39
C ALA A 154 12.17 -15.31 15.46
N GLY A 155 10.99 -14.96 14.93
CA GLY A 155 9.82 -15.83 14.89
C GLY A 155 10.05 -17.11 14.12
N SER A 156 10.68 -17.03 12.93
CA SER A 156 11.07 -18.21 12.15
C SER A 156 12.07 -19.09 12.91
N HIS A 157 13.11 -18.50 13.51
CA HIS A 157 14.10 -19.28 14.26
C HIS A 157 13.49 -19.98 15.50
N LEU A 158 12.57 -19.31 16.20
CA LEU A 158 11.82 -19.90 17.31
C LEU A 158 10.90 -21.02 16.84
N ALA A 159 10.21 -20.84 15.71
CA ALA A 159 9.36 -21.87 15.12
C ALA A 159 10.16 -23.10 14.70
N ASP A 160 11.31 -22.91 14.05
CA ASP A 160 12.19 -24.01 13.61
C ASP A 160 12.76 -24.79 14.80
N LYS A 161 13.17 -24.09 15.87
CA LYS A 161 13.66 -24.74 17.09
C LYS A 161 12.56 -25.60 17.74
N HIS A 162 11.35 -25.06 17.88
CA HIS A 162 10.24 -25.82 18.46
C HIS A 162 9.70 -26.91 17.52
N ALA A 163 9.83 -26.74 16.20
CA ALA A 163 9.53 -27.79 15.24
C ALA A 163 10.51 -28.97 15.34
N ALA A 164 11.79 -28.72 15.63
CA ALA A 164 12.79 -29.76 15.85
C ALA A 164 12.58 -30.54 17.15
N GLU A 165 11.98 -29.91 18.17
CA GLU A 165 11.65 -30.53 19.47
C GLU A 165 10.25 -31.20 19.47
N ALA A 166 9.43 -30.96 18.45
CA ALA A 166 8.06 -31.45 18.40
C ALA A 166 7.98 -32.91 17.94
N VAL A 167 7.29 -33.74 18.72
CA VAL A 167 7.05 -35.16 18.39
C VAL A 167 5.92 -35.34 17.37
N LEU A 168 4.98 -34.37 17.29
CA LEU A 168 3.86 -34.38 16.34
C LEU A 168 3.95 -33.20 15.37
N GLN A 169 3.66 -33.47 14.09
CA GLN A 169 3.58 -32.46 13.03
C GLN A 169 2.56 -31.36 13.36
N SER A 170 1.42 -31.71 13.98
CA SER A 170 0.41 -30.72 14.40
C SER A 170 0.94 -29.70 15.41
N GLN A 171 1.94 -30.05 16.22
CA GLN A 171 2.54 -29.12 17.18
C GLN A 171 3.52 -28.18 16.48
N ALA A 172 4.34 -28.71 15.57
CA ALA A 172 5.22 -27.89 14.72
C ALA A 172 4.41 -26.89 13.88
N ASP A 173 3.30 -27.33 13.29
CA ASP A 173 2.40 -26.48 12.51
C ASP A 173 1.76 -25.40 13.40
N ALA A 174 1.36 -25.70 14.64
CA ALA A 174 0.79 -24.72 15.55
C ALA A 174 1.78 -23.59 15.87
N TRP A 175 3.06 -23.91 16.08
CA TRP A 175 4.10 -22.91 16.31
C TRP A 175 4.38 -22.04 15.08
N ALA A 176 4.41 -22.64 13.89
CA ALA A 176 4.57 -21.90 12.63
C ALA A 176 3.38 -20.95 12.39
N HIS A 177 2.15 -21.41 12.62
CA HIS A 177 0.95 -20.57 12.51
C HIS A 177 0.96 -19.44 13.56
N GLY A 178 1.35 -19.75 14.80
CA GLY A 178 1.48 -18.75 15.86
C GLY A 178 2.48 -17.64 15.50
N ALA A 179 3.66 -18.01 15.00
CA ALA A 179 4.67 -17.06 14.52
C ALA A 179 4.13 -16.18 13.38
N ASN A 180 3.42 -16.78 12.41
CA ASN A 180 2.79 -16.05 11.32
C ASN A 180 1.71 -15.05 11.79
N TRP A 181 0.88 -15.42 12.77
CA TRP A 181 -0.11 -14.51 13.36
C TRP A 181 0.55 -13.33 14.09
N VAL A 182 1.60 -13.59 14.88
CA VAL A 182 2.37 -12.54 15.55
C VAL A 182 2.99 -11.59 14.52
N LEU A 183 3.61 -12.14 13.47
CA LEU A 183 4.19 -11.36 12.38
C LEU A 183 3.14 -10.49 11.68
N LEU A 184 1.97 -11.05 11.39
CA LEU A 184 0.86 -10.32 10.77
C LEU A 184 0.41 -9.14 11.66
N VAL A 185 0.24 -9.36 12.97
CA VAL A 185 -0.14 -8.30 13.91
C VAL A 185 0.92 -7.21 13.94
N VAL A 186 2.20 -7.56 14.08
CA VAL A 186 3.30 -6.58 14.10
C VAL A 186 3.38 -5.81 12.79
N PHE A 187 3.17 -6.46 11.65
CA PHE A 187 3.13 -5.83 10.34
C PHE A 187 1.96 -4.82 10.22
N VAL A 188 0.76 -5.18 10.65
CA VAL A 188 -0.41 -4.29 10.66
C VAL A 188 -0.17 -3.08 11.56
N LEU A 189 0.43 -3.29 12.74
CA LEU A 189 0.81 -2.20 13.65
C LEU A 189 1.84 -1.26 13.00
N ALA A 190 2.88 -1.81 12.39
CA ALA A 190 3.90 -1.04 11.68
C ALA A 190 3.28 -0.20 10.54
N GLN A 191 2.42 -0.81 9.73
CA GLN A 191 1.68 -0.11 8.68
C GLN A 191 0.81 1.02 9.22
N ALA A 192 0.06 0.77 10.30
CA ALA A 192 -0.79 1.77 10.93
C ALA A 192 0.02 2.97 11.46
N ILE A 193 1.22 2.73 12.02
CA ILE A 193 2.14 3.79 12.47
C ILE A 193 2.61 4.64 11.30
N VAL A 194 3.05 4.01 10.21
CA VAL A 194 3.58 4.72 9.03
C VAL A 194 2.49 5.55 8.36
N GLU A 195 1.28 5.01 8.19
CA GLU A 195 0.17 5.78 7.61
C GLU A 195 -0.30 6.90 8.55
N SER A 196 -0.27 6.69 9.86
CA SER A 196 -0.56 7.74 10.85
C SER A 196 0.49 8.85 10.83
N MET A 197 1.77 8.52 10.57
CA MET A 197 2.84 9.51 10.38
C MET A 197 2.52 10.44 9.20
N ARG A 198 2.12 9.88 8.05
CA ARG A 198 1.71 10.67 6.87
C ARG A 198 0.45 11.47 7.14
N ALA A 199 -0.55 10.88 7.79
CA ALA A 199 -1.80 11.56 8.15
C ALA A 199 -1.56 12.76 9.07
N ALA A 200 -0.53 12.71 9.93
CA ALA A 200 -0.19 13.81 10.82
C ALA A 200 0.14 15.11 10.05
N PHE A 201 0.75 15.01 8.86
CA PHE A 201 1.05 16.16 7.98
C PHE A 201 -0.19 16.77 7.34
N ILE A 202 -1.24 15.98 7.09
CA ILE A 202 -2.53 16.53 6.64
C ILE A 202 -3.20 17.29 7.77
N ALA A 203 -3.16 16.72 8.99
CA ALA A 203 -3.86 17.30 10.12
C ALA A 203 -3.16 18.53 10.73
N ASP A 204 -1.86 18.74 10.51
CA ASP A 204 -1.11 19.94 10.96
C ASP A 204 -0.16 20.41 9.85
N PRO A 205 -0.51 21.49 9.14
CA PRO A 205 0.30 22.07 8.06
C PRO A 205 1.65 22.63 8.52
N GLU A 206 1.81 23.00 9.80
CA GLU A 206 3.04 23.61 10.32
C GLU A 206 4.11 22.57 10.69
N LEU A 207 3.79 21.28 10.61
CA LEU A 207 4.76 20.20 10.82
C LEU A 207 5.86 20.25 9.76
N ARG A 208 7.07 20.61 10.21
CA ARG A 208 8.29 20.58 9.39
C ARG A 208 9.17 19.34 9.63
N SER A 209 9.03 18.68 10.78
CA SER A 209 9.93 17.59 11.19
C SER A 209 9.31 16.20 11.08
N ALA A 210 10.02 15.28 10.40
CA ALA A 210 9.65 13.88 10.26
C ALA A 210 9.71 13.12 11.60
N THR A 211 10.67 13.42 12.48
CA THR A 211 10.76 12.77 13.81
C THR A 211 9.55 13.10 14.68
N ARG A 212 9.10 14.36 14.65
CA ARG A 212 7.88 14.79 15.35
C ARG A 212 6.64 14.13 14.76
N ALA A 213 6.59 13.93 13.44
CA ALA A 213 5.51 13.20 12.79
C ALA A 213 5.50 11.72 13.20
N PHE A 214 6.67 11.08 13.31
CA PHE A 214 6.80 9.69 13.77
C PHE A 214 6.26 9.50 15.18
N GLY A 215 6.69 10.34 16.12
CA GLY A 215 6.18 10.31 17.50
C GLY A 215 4.67 10.53 17.57
N ARG A 216 4.10 11.35 16.67
CA ARG A 216 2.63 11.55 16.58
C ARG A 216 1.91 10.32 16.02
N GLY A 217 2.50 9.62 15.05
CA GLY A 217 1.96 8.37 14.53
C GLY A 217 1.89 7.28 15.61
N ILE A 218 2.96 7.11 16.37
CA ILE A 218 2.99 6.20 17.53
C ILE A 218 1.96 6.62 18.58
N LEU A 219 1.92 7.91 18.94
CA LEU A 219 1.00 8.40 19.97
C LEU A 219 -0.47 8.25 19.58
N GLN A 220 -0.80 8.38 18.29
CA GLN A 220 -2.15 8.14 17.77
C GLN A 220 -2.57 6.69 18.00
N LEU A 221 -1.69 5.74 17.68
CA LEU A 221 -1.93 4.32 17.92
C LEU A 221 -2.07 4.02 19.42
N LEU A 222 -1.20 4.56 20.27
CA LEU A 222 -1.23 4.31 21.72
C LEU A 222 -2.47 4.90 22.41
N ARG A 223 -2.93 6.08 22.00
CA ARG A 223 -4.07 6.76 22.67
C ARG A 223 -5.44 6.40 22.10
N ARG A 224 -5.51 5.95 20.85
CA ARG A 224 -6.74 5.53 20.17
C ARG A 224 -6.48 4.26 19.34
N PRO A 225 -6.07 3.14 19.97
CA PRO A 225 -5.67 1.94 19.24
C PRO A 225 -6.83 1.41 18.41
N LEU A 226 -7.99 1.20 19.03
CA LEU A 226 -9.16 0.63 18.37
C LEU A 226 -9.67 1.48 17.21
N GLY A 227 -9.76 2.80 17.36
CA GLY A 227 -10.25 3.68 16.30
C GLY A 227 -9.32 3.76 15.10
N THR A 228 -8.01 3.83 15.36
CA THR A 228 -6.98 3.86 14.31
C THR A 228 -6.91 2.53 13.56
N LEU A 229 -6.90 1.42 14.31
CA LEU A 229 -6.83 0.08 13.74
C LEU A 229 -8.10 -0.27 12.96
N LEU A 230 -9.28 0.08 13.49
CA LEU A 230 -10.56 -0.21 12.82
C LEU A 230 -10.68 0.57 11.51
N PHE A 231 -10.37 1.87 11.50
CA PHE A 231 -10.42 2.67 10.27
C PHE A 231 -9.40 2.17 9.23
N TYR A 232 -8.20 1.79 9.68
CA TYR A 232 -7.19 1.19 8.81
C TYR A 232 -7.63 -0.16 8.23
N LEU A 233 -8.13 -1.06 9.08
CA LEU A 233 -8.54 -2.42 8.70
C LEU A 233 -9.75 -2.41 7.78
N VAL A 234 -10.80 -1.64 8.10
CA VAL A 234 -12.03 -1.60 7.28
C VAL A 234 -11.72 -1.14 5.86
N VAL A 235 -10.96 -0.06 5.69
CA VAL A 235 -10.58 0.43 4.36
C VAL A 235 -9.69 -0.58 3.63
N SER A 236 -8.76 -1.22 4.35
CA SER A 236 -7.85 -2.21 3.75
C SER A 236 -8.60 -3.46 3.30
N VAL A 237 -9.51 -4.00 4.13
CA VAL A 237 -10.32 -5.17 3.79
C VAL A 237 -11.19 -4.88 2.58
N ILE A 238 -11.87 -3.73 2.54
CA ILE A 238 -12.69 -3.35 1.37
C ILE A 238 -11.82 -3.23 0.11
N GLY A 239 -10.69 -2.55 0.19
CA GLY A 239 -9.76 -2.43 -0.94
C GLY A 239 -9.23 -3.78 -1.43
N LEU A 240 -8.85 -4.67 -0.50
CA LEU A 240 -8.37 -6.01 -0.81
C LEU A 240 -9.46 -6.92 -1.40
N LEU A 241 -10.71 -6.81 -0.94
CA LEU A 241 -11.84 -7.55 -1.52
C LEU A 241 -12.10 -7.12 -2.97
N ILE A 242 -12.09 -5.81 -3.24
CA ILE A 242 -12.26 -5.30 -4.61
C ILE A 242 -11.08 -5.73 -5.49
N PHE A 243 -9.85 -5.59 -4.98
CA PHE A 243 -8.64 -6.02 -5.68
C PHE A 243 -8.67 -7.53 -5.98
N GLY A 244 -9.06 -8.35 -5.01
CA GLY A 244 -9.18 -9.80 -5.14
C GLY A 244 -10.25 -10.20 -6.15
N ALA A 245 -11.42 -9.56 -6.13
CA ALA A 245 -12.49 -9.80 -7.10
C ALA A 245 -12.03 -9.48 -8.54
N LEU A 246 -11.34 -8.35 -8.73
CA LEU A 246 -10.74 -7.99 -10.02
C LEU A 246 -9.62 -8.97 -10.43
N GLY A 247 -8.82 -9.43 -9.47
CA GLY A 247 -7.77 -10.42 -9.68
C GLY A 247 -8.33 -11.78 -10.14
N LEU A 248 -9.40 -12.25 -9.50
CA LEU A 248 -10.11 -13.46 -9.92
C LEU A 248 -10.68 -13.30 -11.34
N ALA A 249 -11.34 -12.18 -11.63
CA ALA A 249 -11.82 -11.89 -12.98
C ALA A 249 -10.66 -11.87 -14.00
N ARG A 250 -9.51 -11.33 -13.61
CA ARG A 250 -8.31 -11.28 -14.47
C ARG A 250 -7.74 -12.67 -14.77
N ILE A 251 -7.74 -13.58 -13.79
CA ILE A 251 -7.26 -14.96 -13.96
C ILE A 251 -8.15 -15.75 -14.95
N HIS A 252 -9.47 -15.50 -14.92
CA HIS A 252 -10.43 -16.15 -15.82
C HIS A 252 -10.51 -15.53 -17.22
N THR A 253 -9.80 -14.42 -17.46
CA THR A 253 -9.78 -13.76 -18.79
C THR A 253 -8.72 -14.40 -19.68
N THR A 254 -9.15 -15.16 -20.69
CA THR A 254 -8.29 -15.71 -21.76
C THR A 254 -7.79 -14.61 -22.68
N ALA A 255 -6.63 -14.78 -23.32
CA ALA A 255 -6.03 -13.74 -24.17
C ALA A 255 -6.67 -13.59 -25.56
N VAL A 256 -7.52 -14.55 -25.96
CA VAL A 256 -8.16 -14.63 -27.28
C VAL A 256 -9.37 -13.67 -27.36
N ASP A 257 -9.76 -13.25 -28.57
CA ASP A 257 -11.00 -12.49 -28.86
C ASP A 257 -11.18 -11.17 -28.08
N GLY A 258 -10.10 -10.38 -27.95
CA GLY A 258 -10.13 -9.08 -27.25
C GLY A 258 -9.90 -9.20 -25.73
N GLY A 259 -9.74 -10.41 -25.22
CA GLY A 259 -9.43 -10.65 -23.81
C GLY A 259 -8.10 -10.04 -23.34
N PHE A 260 -7.16 -9.75 -24.25
CA PHE A 260 -5.97 -8.95 -23.93
C PHE A 260 -6.31 -7.52 -23.44
N LEU A 261 -7.24 -6.83 -24.11
CA LEU A 261 -7.64 -5.47 -23.70
C LEU A 261 -8.38 -5.50 -22.37
N LEU A 262 -9.25 -6.49 -22.17
CA LEU A 262 -9.95 -6.70 -20.90
C LEU A 262 -8.95 -6.99 -19.78
N ALA A 263 -7.99 -7.87 -20.03
CA ALA A 263 -6.89 -8.19 -19.13
C ALA A 263 -6.08 -6.94 -18.73
N LEU A 264 -5.75 -6.10 -19.71
CA LEU A 264 -5.03 -4.85 -19.48
C LEU A 264 -5.88 -3.89 -18.63
N LEU A 265 -7.16 -3.71 -18.97
CA LEU A 265 -8.09 -2.86 -18.26
C LEU A 265 -8.28 -3.31 -16.80
N LEU A 266 -8.47 -4.60 -16.56
CA LEU A 266 -8.55 -5.17 -15.21
C LEU A 266 -7.26 -4.91 -14.42
N GLY A 267 -6.10 -5.06 -15.04
CA GLY A 267 -4.82 -4.72 -14.43
C GLY A 267 -4.71 -3.23 -14.04
N GLN A 268 -5.15 -2.31 -14.91
CA GLN A 268 -5.16 -0.88 -14.58
C GLN A 268 -6.15 -0.57 -13.45
N LEU A 269 -7.34 -1.19 -13.45
CA LEU A 269 -8.32 -1.04 -12.38
C LEU A 269 -7.77 -1.53 -11.04
N MET A 270 -7.04 -2.65 -11.02
CA MET A 270 -6.38 -3.15 -9.81
C MET A 270 -5.38 -2.11 -9.25
N VAL A 271 -4.58 -1.46 -10.10
CA VAL A 271 -3.66 -0.38 -9.68
C VAL A 271 -4.41 0.82 -9.12
N LEU A 272 -5.54 1.20 -9.74
CA LEU A 272 -6.39 2.29 -9.27
C LEU A 272 -7.00 1.98 -7.90
N VAL A 273 -7.43 0.73 -7.67
CA VAL A 273 -7.95 0.27 -6.37
C VAL A 273 -6.88 0.37 -5.29
N VAL A 274 -5.63 0.00 -5.58
CA VAL A 274 -4.51 0.16 -4.63
C VAL A 274 -4.27 1.64 -4.30
N GLY A 275 -4.27 2.52 -5.32
CA GLY A 275 -4.14 3.97 -5.13
C GLY A 275 -5.27 4.57 -4.29
N TRP A 276 -6.52 4.21 -4.61
CA TRP A 276 -7.70 4.62 -3.87
C TRP A 276 -7.66 4.13 -2.42
N MET A 277 -7.33 2.87 -2.19
CA MET A 277 -7.20 2.29 -0.84
C MET A 277 -6.21 3.09 0.00
N ARG A 278 -5.04 3.43 -0.56
CA ARG A 278 -4.01 4.23 0.14
C ARG A 278 -4.54 5.63 0.48
N LEU A 279 -5.22 6.28 -0.46
CA LEU A 279 -5.83 7.61 -0.26
C LEU A 279 -6.91 7.60 0.82
N ALA A 280 -7.82 6.63 0.75
CA ALA A 280 -8.92 6.47 1.68
C ALA A 280 -8.41 6.25 3.11
N ARG A 281 -7.39 5.40 3.30
CA ARG A 281 -6.74 5.21 4.60
C ARG A 281 -6.15 6.50 5.13
N LEU A 282 -5.42 7.21 4.28
CA LEU A 282 -4.74 8.44 4.68
C LEU A 282 -5.75 9.51 5.13
N PHE A 283 -6.83 9.71 4.38
CA PHE A 283 -7.89 10.67 4.73
C PHE A 283 -8.68 10.25 5.96
N ALA A 284 -8.97 8.96 6.12
CA ALA A 284 -9.63 8.38 7.28
C ALA A 284 -8.80 8.62 8.57
N LEU A 285 -7.49 8.34 8.53
CA LEU A 285 -6.58 8.56 9.65
C LEU A 285 -6.35 10.07 9.92
N ALA A 286 -6.37 10.90 8.87
CA ALA A 286 -6.32 12.36 9.03
C ALA A 286 -7.58 12.91 9.73
N ALA A 287 -8.75 12.30 9.52
CA ALA A 287 -9.97 12.64 10.26
C ALA A 287 -9.86 12.28 11.74
N VAL A 288 -9.35 11.08 12.05
CA VAL A 288 -9.11 10.61 13.44
C VAL A 288 -8.13 11.53 14.19
N SER A 289 -7.02 11.90 13.56
CA SER A 289 -6.02 12.78 14.17
C SER A 289 -6.53 14.21 14.38
N ARG A 290 -7.33 14.77 13.46
CA ARG A 290 -7.99 16.08 13.63
C ARG A 290 -8.97 16.08 14.81
N ALA A 291 -9.81 15.04 14.93
CA ALA A 291 -10.76 14.91 16.03
C ALA A 291 -10.07 14.86 17.40
N TRP A 292 -8.97 14.12 17.49
CA TRP A 292 -8.16 14.06 18.71
C TRP A 292 -7.57 15.42 19.12
N ARG A 293 -7.03 16.18 18.17
CA ARG A 293 -6.47 17.52 18.45
C ARG A 293 -7.52 18.52 18.88
N ALA A 294 -8.69 18.50 18.26
CA ALA A 294 -9.80 19.38 18.63
C ALA A 294 -10.21 19.17 20.10
N GLY A 295 -10.29 17.91 20.55
CA GLY A 295 -10.61 17.57 21.94
C GLY A 295 -9.55 18.04 22.95
N ARG A 296 -8.26 18.05 22.56
CA ARG A 296 -7.17 18.52 23.43
C ARG A 296 -7.16 20.04 23.59
N ARG A 297 -7.54 20.80 22.54
CA ARG A 297 -7.70 22.25 22.63
C ARG A 297 -8.87 22.64 23.53
N SER A 298 -10.01 21.95 23.44
CA SER A 298 -11.16 22.22 24.29
C SER A 298 -10.91 21.88 25.77
N SER A 299 -10.14 20.83 26.08
CA SER A 299 -9.80 20.50 27.47
C SER A 299 -8.83 21.49 28.11
N GLY A 300 -7.94 22.11 27.33
CA GLY A 300 -6.98 23.11 27.83
C GLY A 300 -7.63 24.45 28.19
N PHE A 301 -8.74 24.82 27.55
CA PHE A 301 -9.51 26.01 27.92
C PHE A 301 -10.46 25.76 29.11
N ALA A 302 -10.83 24.50 29.38
CA ALA A 302 -11.67 24.14 30.52
C ALA A 302 -10.91 24.08 31.85
N SER A 303 -9.57 23.99 31.83
CA SER A 303 -8.72 24.01 33.03
C SER A 303 -8.15 25.40 33.36
N ALA A 304 -8.58 26.44 32.64
CA ALA A 304 -8.09 27.82 32.78
C ALA A 304 -9.19 28.80 33.24
N ARG A 305 -10.28 28.29 33.82
CA ARG A 305 -11.32 29.07 34.50
C ARG A 305 -11.53 28.52 35.90
#